data_AF-A0A258L6A0-F1
#
_entry.id   AF-A0A258L6A0-F1
#
_cell.length_a   1.000
_cell.length_b   1.000
_cell.length_c   1.000
_cell.angle_alpha   90.00
_cell.angle_beta   90.00
_cell.angle_gamma   90.00
#
_symmetry.space_group_name_H-M   'P 1'
#
loop_
_entity.id
_entity.type
_entity.pdbx_description
1 polymer ?
#
loop_
_entity_poly.entity_id
_entity_poly.type
_entity_poly.pdbx_seq_one_letter_code
_entity_poly.pdbx_strand_id
1 'polypeptide(L)'
;MRTYLISYDLAKPHVSKHVVAHAIMSLGSSWARPLENTWYVRSDESEETLEAWLGRYLESDDGLLIQPVKEDAVMTNTSLRWFRQRRAGIDVSEHTNIIAFPVVAPLAGERTDEPELPFATAC
;
A
#
# COMPACT_ATOMS: atom_id res chain seq x y z
N MET A 1 10.76 -14.69 -3.36
CA MET A 1 10.39 -13.32 -2.99
C MET A 1 11.29 -12.30 -3.68
N ARG A 2 10.73 -11.46 -4.56
CA ARG A 2 11.41 -10.38 -5.28
C ARG A 2 10.66 -9.06 -5.09
N THR A 3 11.34 -7.95 -5.34
CA THR A 3 10.72 -6.63 -5.35
C THR A 3 10.57 -6.14 -6.78
N TYR A 4 9.37 -5.72 -7.13
CA TYR A 4 8.99 -5.22 -8.44
C TYR A 4 8.69 -3.73 -8.36
N LEU A 5 9.17 -2.98 -9.35
CA LEU A 5 8.71 -1.65 -9.66
C LEU A 5 7.54 -1.79 -10.65
N ILE A 6 6.36 -1.38 -10.23
CA ILE A 6 5.15 -1.36 -11.06
C ILE A 6 4.81 0.09 -11.33
N SER A 7 4.78 0.50 -12.59
CA SER A 7 4.30 1.80 -13.00
C SER A 7 3.18 1.64 -14.02
N TYR A 8 2.18 2.52 -13.97
CA TYR A 8 1.10 2.50 -14.93
C TYR A 8 0.78 3.91 -15.44
N ASP A 9 0.13 3.98 -16.57
CA ASP A 9 -0.48 5.18 -17.11
C ASP A 9 -1.90 4.84 -17.56
N LEU A 10 -2.89 5.61 -17.13
CA LEU A 10 -4.29 5.31 -17.41
C LEU A 10 -4.87 6.41 -18.28
N ALA A 11 -5.49 6.06 -19.40
CA ALA A 11 -6.16 7.00 -20.27
C ALA A 11 -7.36 7.69 -19.57
N LYS A 12 -8.00 6.98 -18.63
CA LYS A 12 -9.16 7.45 -17.84
C LYS A 12 -8.92 7.29 -16.33
N PRO A 13 -8.02 8.08 -15.73
CA PRO A 13 -7.55 7.84 -14.36
C PRO A 13 -8.67 7.98 -13.31
N HIS A 14 -9.69 8.80 -13.55
CA HIS A 14 -10.79 8.98 -12.60
C HIS A 14 -11.68 7.73 -12.43
N VAL A 15 -11.65 6.80 -13.39
CA VAL A 15 -12.51 5.61 -13.39
C VAL A 15 -11.77 4.40 -12.83
N SER A 16 -10.56 4.13 -13.34
CA SER A 16 -9.87 2.85 -13.12
C SER A 16 -8.75 2.90 -12.07
N LYS A 17 -8.26 4.08 -11.69
CA LYS A 17 -7.10 4.23 -10.77
C LYS A 17 -7.29 3.55 -9.42
N HIS A 18 -8.48 3.63 -8.82
CA HIS A 18 -8.77 2.99 -7.54
C HIS A 18 -8.78 1.46 -7.65
N VAL A 19 -9.30 0.94 -8.76
CA VAL A 19 -9.35 -0.50 -9.05
C VAL A 19 -7.93 -1.03 -9.21
N VAL A 20 -7.11 -0.40 -10.06
CA VAL A 20 -5.71 -0.78 -10.29
C VAL A 20 -4.89 -0.69 -9.00
N ALA A 21 -5.07 0.37 -8.20
CA ALA A 21 -4.39 0.50 -6.91
C ALA A 21 -4.75 -0.65 -5.96
N HIS A 22 -6.03 -0.97 -5.80
CA HIS A 22 -6.46 -2.09 -4.97
C HIS A 22 -5.92 -3.43 -5.49
N ALA A 23 -5.88 -3.56 -6.82
CA ALA A 23 -5.36 -4.73 -7.49
C ALA A 23 -3.88 -4.95 -7.12
N ILE A 24 -3.04 -3.92 -7.28
CA ILE A 24 -1.60 -3.94 -6.94
C ILE A 24 -1.37 -4.33 -5.48
N MET A 25 -2.18 -3.80 -4.56
CA MET A 25 -2.03 -4.11 -3.13
C MET A 25 -2.29 -5.57 -2.80
N SER A 26 -3.18 -6.23 -3.54
CA SER A 26 -3.56 -7.63 -3.27
C SER A 26 -2.52 -8.64 -3.77
N LEU A 27 -1.58 -8.22 -4.63
CA LEU A 27 -0.56 -9.08 -5.24
C LEU A 27 0.68 -9.31 -4.37
N GLY A 28 0.92 -8.46 -3.37
CA GLY A 28 2.16 -8.43 -2.61
C GLY A 28 1.97 -8.64 -1.11
N SER A 29 3.00 -9.23 -0.48
CA SER A 29 3.09 -9.30 0.98
C SER A 29 3.41 -7.94 1.60
N SER A 30 4.05 -7.06 0.84
CA SER A 30 4.31 -5.67 1.21
C SER A 30 4.43 -4.80 -0.04
N TRP A 31 4.03 -3.53 0.07
CA TRP A 31 4.05 -2.60 -1.04
C TRP A 31 4.33 -1.16 -0.60
N ALA A 32 4.72 -0.35 -1.57
CA ALA A 32 5.07 1.06 -1.47
C ALA A 32 4.38 1.83 -2.58
N ARG A 33 4.00 3.07 -2.32
CA ARG A 33 3.58 4.01 -3.36
C ARG A 33 4.42 5.29 -3.32
N PRO A 34 5.65 5.29 -3.87
CA PRO A 34 6.50 6.48 -3.95
C PRO A 34 5.83 7.65 -4.68
N LEU A 35 5.23 7.36 -5.83
CA LEU A 35 4.53 8.30 -6.69
C LEU A 35 3.10 7.83 -6.92
N GLU A 36 2.26 8.69 -7.48
CA GLU A 36 0.85 8.40 -7.67
C GLU A 36 0.60 7.14 -8.52
N ASN A 37 1.40 6.95 -9.57
CA ASN A 37 1.26 5.86 -10.52
C ASN A 37 2.44 4.87 -10.46
N THR A 38 3.32 4.98 -9.47
CA THR A 38 4.49 4.13 -9.30
C THR A 38 4.46 3.44 -7.95
N TRP A 39 4.70 2.14 -7.97
CA TRP A 39 4.59 1.24 -6.85
C TRP A 39 5.84 0.37 -6.73
N TYR A 40 6.26 0.09 -5.50
CA TYR A 40 7.09 -1.08 -5.26
C TYR A 40 6.24 -2.17 -4.64
N VAL A 41 6.35 -3.40 -5.12
CA VAL A 41 5.61 -4.54 -4.59
C VAL A 41 6.56 -5.69 -4.36
N ARG A 42 6.50 -6.28 -3.17
CA ARG A 42 7.23 -7.50 -2.85
C ARG A 42 6.28 -8.68 -3.02
N SER A 43 6.61 -9.60 -3.92
CA SER A 43 5.79 -10.77 -4.23
C SER A 43 6.66 -11.99 -4.50
N ASP A 44 6.08 -13.17 -4.37
CA ASP A 44 6.68 -14.44 -4.78
C ASP A 44 6.33 -14.83 -6.22
N GLU A 45 5.35 -14.14 -6.81
CA GLU A 45 4.93 -14.33 -8.20
C GLU A 45 5.97 -13.81 -9.20
N SER A 46 5.92 -14.34 -10.43
CA SER A 46 6.73 -13.85 -11.55
C SER A 46 6.15 -12.57 -12.16
N GLU A 47 6.98 -11.81 -12.88
CA GLU A 47 6.57 -10.60 -13.60
C GLU A 47 5.42 -10.88 -14.58
N GLU A 48 5.49 -12.01 -15.28
CA GLU A 48 4.48 -12.47 -16.23
C GLU A 48 3.14 -12.74 -15.54
N THR A 49 3.14 -13.37 -14.36
CA THR A 49 1.91 -13.59 -13.58
C THR A 49 1.32 -12.27 -13.09
N LEU A 50 2.17 -11.34 -12.63
CA LEU A 50 1.73 -10.03 -12.17
C LEU A 50 1.15 -9.20 -13.34
N GLU A 51 1.79 -9.24 -14.50
CA GLU A 51 1.35 -8.57 -15.72
C GLU A 51 0.01 -9.13 -16.18
N ALA A 52 -0.12 -10.45 -16.33
CA ALA A 52 -1.35 -11.10 -16.76
C ALA A 52 -2.53 -10.85 -15.80
N TRP A 53 -2.24 -10.65 -14.51
CA TRP A 53 -3.26 -10.35 -13.52
C TRP A 53 -3.66 -8.86 -13.54
N LEU A 54 -2.69 -7.94 -13.59
CA LEU A 54 -2.95 -6.50 -13.64
C LEU A 54 -3.57 -6.06 -14.98
N GLY A 55 -3.19 -6.72 -16.08
CA GLY A 55 -3.73 -6.48 -17.41
C GLY A 55 -5.25 -6.65 -17.51
N ARG A 56 -5.87 -7.41 -16.60
CA ARG A 56 -7.34 -7.57 -16.52
C ARG A 56 -8.07 -6.28 -16.13
N TYR A 57 -7.34 -5.32 -15.57
CA TYR A 57 -7.87 -4.04 -15.10
C TYR A 57 -7.48 -2.86 -15.99
N LEU A 58 -6.82 -3.14 -17.13
CA LEU A 58 -6.33 -2.14 -18.07
C LEU A 58 -7.12 -2.18 -19.38
N GLU A 59 -7.39 -1.01 -19.94
CA GLU A 59 -7.93 -0.85 -21.29
C GLU A 59 -6.80 -0.83 -22.34
N SER A 60 -7.15 -0.89 -23.63
CA SER A 60 -6.18 -0.92 -24.74
C SER A 60 -5.26 0.30 -24.82
N ASP A 61 -5.70 1.44 -24.30
CA ASP A 61 -4.97 2.71 -24.32
C ASP A 61 -4.19 2.95 -23.02
N ASP A 62 -4.25 2.02 -22.07
CA ASP A 62 -3.53 2.11 -20.80
C ASP A 62 -2.12 1.53 -20.93
N GLY A 63 -1.16 2.09 -20.19
CA GLY A 63 0.22 1.64 -20.11
C GLY A 63 0.51 0.90 -18.80
N LEU A 64 1.28 -0.18 -18.88
CA LEU A 64 1.79 -0.91 -17.72
C LEU A 64 3.27 -1.25 -17.91
N LEU A 65 4.06 -0.98 -16.88
CA LEU A 65 5.45 -1.36 -16.79
C LEU A 65 5.66 -2.13 -15.48
N ILE A 66 6.14 -3.36 -15.58
CA ILE A 66 6.59 -4.16 -14.44
C ILE A 66 8.05 -4.47 -14.66
N GLN A 67 8.88 -4.14 -13.67
CA GLN A 67 10.31 -4.41 -13.72
C GLN A 67 10.79 -5.03 -12.40
N PRO A 68 11.55 -6.14 -12.44
CA PRO A 68 12.23 -6.64 -11.27
C PRO A 68 13.36 -5.68 -10.90
N VAL A 69 13.37 -5.26 -9.65
CA VAL A 69 14.45 -4.44 -9.12
C VAL A 69 15.46 -5.39 -8.50
N LYS A 70 16.65 -5.46 -9.09
CA LYS A 70 17.79 -6.13 -8.47
C LYS A 70 18.40 -5.17 -7.45
N GLU A 71 18.93 -5.73 -6.36
CA GLU A 71 19.64 -5.01 -5.28
C GLU A 71 18.74 -4.22 -4.31
N ASP A 72 19.38 -3.51 -3.39
CA ASP A 72 18.74 -2.66 -2.40
C ASP A 72 18.32 -1.32 -3.02
N ALA A 73 17.04 -0.98 -2.89
CA ALA A 73 16.57 0.34 -3.26
C ALA A 73 17.01 1.36 -2.19
N VAL A 74 17.81 2.36 -2.58
CA VAL A 74 18.11 3.50 -1.69
C VAL A 74 16.90 4.43 -1.70
N MET A 75 16.16 4.41 -0.61
CA MET A 75 14.90 5.13 -0.47
C MET A 75 15.07 6.29 0.51
N THR A 76 15.01 7.52 0.03
CA THR A 76 15.00 8.71 0.89
C THR A 76 13.55 9.14 1.10
N ASN A 77 13.06 9.15 2.34
CA ASN A 77 11.69 9.53 2.75
C ASN A 77 10.54 8.64 2.22
N THR A 78 10.78 7.76 1.25
CA THR A 78 9.77 6.83 0.75
C THR A 78 9.43 5.76 1.79
N SER A 79 10.43 5.30 2.57
CA SER A 79 10.25 4.35 3.67
C SER A 79 9.41 4.90 4.83
N LEU A 80 9.41 6.23 5.03
CA LEU A 80 8.55 6.88 6.04
C LEU A 80 7.06 6.77 5.69
N ARG A 81 6.72 6.71 4.39
CA ARG A 81 5.34 6.62 3.91
C ARG A 81 4.73 5.24 4.07
N TRP A 82 5.55 4.21 4.25
CA TRP A 82 5.09 2.85 4.57
C TRP A 82 4.43 2.76 5.94
N PHE A 83 4.81 3.66 6.85
CA PHE A 83 4.42 3.56 8.27
C PHE A 83 3.77 4.84 8.82
N ARG A 84 3.74 5.98 8.09
CA ARG A 84 3.14 7.24 8.58
C ARG A 84 2.41 8.07 7.52
N GLN A 85 1.33 8.71 7.98
CA GLN A 85 0.54 9.68 7.21
C GLN A 85 1.37 10.91 6.93
N ARG A 86 1.21 11.51 5.75
CA ARG A 86 1.64 12.90 5.58
C ARG A 86 0.87 13.73 6.61
N ARG A 87 1.58 14.45 7.49
CA ARG A 87 0.94 15.54 8.23
C ARG A 87 0.48 16.56 7.20
N ALA A 88 -0.84 16.77 7.13
CA ALA A 88 -1.47 17.69 6.21
C ALA A 88 -1.04 19.12 6.57
N GLY A 89 0.02 19.61 5.93
CA GLY A 89 0.31 21.03 5.84
C GLY A 89 -0.36 21.55 4.57
N ILE A 90 -1.55 22.14 4.72
CA ILE A 90 -2.18 23.07 3.77
C ILE A 90 -2.15 22.58 2.30
N ASP A 91 -2.74 21.42 2.03
CA ASP A 91 -3.41 21.15 0.76
C ASP A 91 -4.20 19.85 0.90
N VAL A 92 -5.53 19.98 0.99
CA VAL A 92 -6.45 18.85 1.13
C VAL A 92 -6.74 18.31 -0.27
N SER A 93 -5.84 17.49 -0.80
CA SER A 93 -6.22 16.53 -1.82
C SER A 93 -6.80 15.29 -1.11
N GLU A 94 -8.02 14.88 -1.45
CA GLU A 94 -8.76 13.76 -0.84
C GLU A 94 -8.10 12.37 -0.98
N HIS A 95 -6.95 12.29 -1.64
CA HIS A 95 -6.19 11.05 -1.82
C HIS A 95 -5.19 10.86 -0.67
N THR A 96 -5.66 10.26 0.42
CA THR A 96 -4.82 9.76 1.50
C THR A 96 -3.84 8.70 0.99
N ASN A 97 -2.55 8.88 1.30
CA ASN A 97 -1.46 8.03 0.80
C ASN A 97 -1.12 6.86 1.74
N ILE A 98 -1.90 6.67 2.81
CA ILE A 98 -1.79 5.47 3.65
C ILE A 98 -3.01 4.62 3.37
N ILE A 99 -2.77 3.33 3.14
CA ILE A 99 -3.82 2.34 3.20
C ILE A 99 -3.53 1.55 4.45
N ALA A 100 -4.07 2.02 5.57
CA ALA A 100 -4.05 1.26 6.81
C ALA A 100 -4.91 0.02 6.54
N PHE A 101 -4.41 -1.14 6.93
CA PHE A 101 -5.24 -2.33 7.09
C PHE A 101 -6.56 -1.93 7.79
N PRO A 102 -7.69 -2.59 7.51
CA PRO A 102 -8.89 -2.34 8.27
C PRO A 102 -8.54 -2.53 9.75
N VAL A 103 -8.45 -1.43 10.49
CA VAL A 103 -8.50 -1.47 11.94
C VAL A 103 -9.85 -2.11 12.18
N VAL A 104 -9.85 -3.33 12.72
CA VAL A 104 -11.06 -3.92 13.27
C VAL A 104 -11.56 -2.86 14.23
N ALA A 105 -12.65 -2.17 13.87
CA ALA A 105 -13.24 -1.19 14.74
C ALA A 105 -13.47 -1.92 16.07
N PRO A 106 -12.99 -1.39 17.21
CA PRO A 106 -13.34 -2.00 18.47
C PRO A 106 -14.87 -2.03 18.50
N LEU A 107 -15.43 -3.23 18.60
CA LEU A 107 -16.86 -3.43 18.71
C LEU A 107 -17.33 -2.47 19.79
N ALA A 108 -18.21 -1.55 19.42
CA ALA A 108 -18.82 -0.62 20.36
C ALA A 108 -19.61 -1.45 21.38
N GLY A 109 -18.98 -1.82 22.50
CA GLY A 109 -19.60 -2.71 23.47
C GLY A 109 -18.68 -3.32 24.53
N GLU A 110 -17.36 -3.43 24.33
CA GLU A 110 -16.49 -3.98 25.38
C GLU A 110 -16.01 -2.89 26.33
N ARG A 111 -16.80 -2.64 27.39
CA ARG A 111 -16.27 -2.10 28.64
C ARG A 111 -15.18 -3.05 29.11
N THR A 112 -13.93 -2.64 28.95
CA THR A 112 -12.80 -3.27 29.64
C THR A 112 -12.91 -2.88 31.11
N ASP A 113 -13.78 -3.57 31.85
CA ASP A 113 -13.67 -3.66 33.31
C ASP A 113 -12.46 -4.56 33.60
N GLU A 114 -11.24 -4.06 33.36
CA GLU A 114 -10.03 -4.72 33.86
C GLU A 114 -9.98 -4.49 35.38
N PRO A 115 -9.98 -5.55 36.22
CA PRO A 115 -9.67 -5.37 37.62
C PRO A 115 -8.19 -5.00 37.75
N GLU A 116 -7.90 -3.81 38.27
CA GLU A 116 -6.53 -3.40 38.60
C GLU A 116 -5.88 -4.45 39.50
N LEU A 117 -4.89 -5.17 38.96
CA LEU A 117 -4.05 -6.04 39.76
C LEU A 117 -3.17 -5.16 40.66
N PRO A 118 -3.12 -5.39 41.98
CA PRO A 118 -2.30 -4.58 42.86
C PRO A 118 -0.83 -4.83 42.52
N PHE A 119 -0.17 -3.79 42.02
CA PHE A 119 1.28 -3.80 41.84
C PHE A 119 1.94 -4.13 43.17
N ALA A 120 2.64 -5.27 43.23
CA ALA A 120 3.44 -5.64 44.38
C ALA A 120 4.53 -4.58 44.58
N THR A 121 4.45 -3.85 45.68
CA THR A 121 5.52 -2.96 46.14
C THR A 121 6.73 -3.81 46.51
N ALA A 122 7.80 -3.71 45.73
CA ALA A 122 9.11 -4.21 46.12
C ALA A 122 9.78 -3.17 47.04
N CYS A 123 9.90 -3.51 48.33
CA CYS A 123 10.99 -3.26 49.28
C CYS A 123 10.46 -3.28 50.73
#